data_AF-A0A352SVG0-F1
#
_entry.id   AF-A0A352SVG0-F1
#
_cell.length_a   1.000
_cell.length_b   1.000
_cell.length_c   1.000
_cell.angle_alpha   90.00
_cell.angle_beta   90.00
_cell.angle_gamma   90.00
#
_symmetry.space_group_name_H-M   'P 1'
#
loop_
_entity.id
_entity.type
_entity.pdbx_description
1 polymer ?
#
loop_
_entity_poly.entity_id
_entity_poly.type
_entity_poly.pdbx_seq_one_letter_code
_entity_poly.pdbx_strand_id
1 'polypeptide(L)'
;MLKYVIQPRDTIFSVAKKFGLKYEQILFSNPPINRHPVYAGQIINIPGFTYTVRPDDTLNKISEKFSIPLSILLSLNPRIACEGNITVGQNIFITNSPPAGNMSEQISSIEKNSESIMSDIDSENWSDAELKASQIKSDFTQLTPFFREQGVPEDLITTISNAITNLMDEISSKNVHLSKVQAFIIEEYYPDILDILRRNNQIT
;
A
#
# COMPACT_ATOMS: atom_id res chain seq x y z
N MET A 1 5.08 12.22 -13.98
CA MET A 1 5.69 10.94 -14.41
C MET A 1 7.20 11.14 -14.45
N LEU A 2 7.96 10.31 -13.73
CA LEU A 2 9.42 10.41 -13.70
C LEU A 2 10.00 9.55 -14.82
N LYS A 3 10.95 10.09 -15.59
CA LYS A 3 11.67 9.34 -16.63
C LYS A 3 12.99 8.83 -16.06
N TYR A 4 13.26 7.55 -16.23
CA TYR A 4 14.50 6.89 -15.81
C TYR A 4 15.24 6.32 -17.01
N VAL A 5 16.56 6.57 -17.06
CA VAL A 5 17.45 5.99 -18.07
C VAL A 5 18.03 4.71 -17.49
N ILE A 6 17.75 3.57 -18.12
CA ILE A 6 18.29 2.25 -17.77
C ILE A 6 19.82 2.32 -17.80
N GLN A 7 20.46 1.95 -16.69
CA GLN A 7 21.92 1.93 -16.56
C GLN A 7 22.49 0.55 -16.96
N PRO A 8 23.80 0.44 -17.23
CA PRO A 8 24.43 -0.86 -17.41
C PRO A 8 24.11 -1.80 -16.23
N ARG A 9 23.67 -3.02 -16.55
CA ARG A 9 23.25 -4.09 -15.61
C ARG A 9 21.90 -3.86 -14.90
N ASP A 10 21.18 -2.79 -15.22
CA ASP A 10 19.80 -2.67 -14.76
C ASP A 10 18.92 -3.75 -15.40
N THR A 11 18.00 -4.27 -14.61
CA THR A 11 16.87 -5.10 -15.03
C THR A 11 15.60 -4.40 -14.55
N ILE A 12 14.43 -4.72 -15.13
CA ILE A 12 13.16 -4.18 -14.59
C ILE A 12 13.02 -4.51 -13.11
N PHE A 13 13.45 -5.71 -12.69
CA PHE A 13 13.43 -6.11 -11.28
C PHE A 13 14.32 -5.22 -10.40
N SER A 14 15.57 -4.96 -10.81
CA SER A 14 16.48 -4.10 -10.02
C SER A 14 16.00 -2.65 -9.98
N VAL A 15 15.40 -2.16 -11.07
CA VAL A 15 14.83 -0.81 -11.12
C VAL A 15 13.57 -0.70 -10.28
N ALA A 16 12.70 -1.71 -10.32
CA ALA A 16 11.52 -1.80 -9.46
C ALA A 16 11.93 -1.75 -7.98
N LYS A 17 12.88 -2.61 -7.60
CA LYS A 17 13.45 -2.61 -6.25
C LYS A 17 14.04 -1.26 -5.85
N LYS A 18 14.79 -0.60 -6.74
CA LYS A 18 15.38 0.72 -6.50
C LYS A 18 14.34 1.79 -6.16
N PHE A 19 13.19 1.75 -6.82
CA PHE A 19 12.12 2.74 -6.64
C PHE A 19 10.98 2.26 -5.73
N GLY A 20 11.17 1.14 -5.04
CA GLY A 20 10.16 0.55 -4.16
C GLY A 20 8.88 0.14 -4.90
N LEU A 21 8.98 -0.19 -6.18
CA LEU A 21 7.87 -0.62 -7.02
C LEU A 21 7.90 -2.14 -7.21
N LYS A 22 6.77 -2.72 -7.63
CA LYS A 22 6.73 -4.07 -8.18
C LYS A 22 7.18 -4.08 -9.65
N TYR A 23 7.61 -5.26 -10.10
CA TYR A 23 8.01 -5.50 -11.48
C TYR A 23 6.86 -5.15 -12.46
N GLU A 24 5.64 -5.57 -12.15
CA GLU A 24 4.45 -5.41 -12.98
C GLU A 24 4.08 -3.93 -13.15
N GLN A 25 4.23 -3.12 -12.09
CA GLN A 25 3.91 -1.69 -12.14
C GLN A 25 4.78 -0.94 -13.14
N ILE A 26 6.06 -1.31 -13.23
CA ILE A 26 6.95 -0.77 -14.25
C ILE A 26 6.49 -1.22 -15.64
N LEU A 27 6.11 -2.49 -15.82
CA LEU A 27 5.64 -2.97 -17.13
C LEU A 27 4.33 -2.31 -17.58
N PHE A 28 3.35 -2.14 -16.70
CA PHE A 28 2.08 -1.47 -17.02
C PHE A 28 2.30 -0.01 -17.43
N SER A 29 3.25 0.68 -16.80
CA SER A 29 3.61 2.06 -17.14
C SER A 29 4.43 2.17 -18.42
N ASN A 30 4.89 1.03 -18.94
CA ASN A 30 5.72 0.94 -20.14
C ASN A 30 5.24 -0.19 -21.06
N PRO A 31 4.02 -0.13 -21.64
CA PRO A 31 3.47 -1.20 -22.46
C PRO A 31 4.41 -1.74 -23.58
N PRO A 32 5.23 -0.92 -24.26
CA PRO A 32 6.14 -1.41 -25.30
C PRO A 32 7.23 -2.39 -24.80
N ILE A 33 7.61 -2.32 -23.52
CA ILE A 33 8.73 -3.12 -22.97
C ILE A 33 8.26 -4.39 -22.26
N ASN A 34 6.96 -4.56 -22.03
CA ASN A 34 6.38 -5.76 -21.39
C ASN A 34 6.76 -7.07 -22.11
N ARG A 35 7.11 -7.00 -23.39
CA ARG A 35 7.43 -8.18 -24.21
C ARG A 35 8.92 -8.36 -24.53
N HIS A 36 9.80 -7.47 -24.05
CA HIS A 36 11.21 -7.45 -24.45
C HIS A 36 12.15 -7.11 -23.27
N PRO A 37 13.40 -7.60 -23.29
CA PRO A 37 14.43 -7.13 -22.37
C PRO A 37 14.64 -5.60 -22.48
N VAL A 38 15.02 -4.97 -21.38
CA VAL A 38 15.48 -3.57 -21.38
C VAL A 38 16.97 -3.49 -21.67
N TYR A 39 17.38 -2.40 -22.32
CA TYR A 39 18.77 -2.15 -22.69
C TYR A 39 19.29 -0.86 -22.04
N ALA A 40 20.59 -0.83 -21.75
CA ALA A 40 21.23 0.38 -21.23
C ALA A 40 21.01 1.57 -22.19
N GLY A 41 20.71 2.74 -21.63
CA GLY A 41 20.36 3.95 -22.38
C GLY A 41 18.88 4.07 -22.76
N GLN A 42 18.09 3.00 -22.59
CA GLN A 42 16.65 3.06 -22.80
C GLN A 42 15.97 3.92 -21.74
N ILE A 43 14.98 4.72 -22.13
CA ILE A 43 14.17 5.51 -21.21
C ILE A 43 12.90 4.74 -20.88
N ILE A 44 12.62 4.58 -19.59
CA ILE A 44 11.37 4.04 -19.07
C ILE A 44 10.68 5.06 -18.16
N ASN A 45 9.37 4.92 -18.04
CA ASN A 45 8.55 5.71 -17.13
C ASN A 45 8.45 5.01 -15.77
N ILE A 46 8.69 5.76 -14.71
CA ILE A 46 8.46 5.33 -13.33
C ILE A 46 7.07 5.84 -12.91
N PRO A 47 6.11 4.95 -12.58
CA PRO A 47 4.77 5.35 -12.14
C PRO A 47 4.80 6.12 -10.83
N GLY A 48 3.99 7.17 -10.77
CA GLY A 48 3.88 8.03 -9.60
C GLY A 48 3.30 9.40 -9.93
N PHE A 49 3.21 10.23 -8.89
CA PHE A 49 2.65 11.58 -8.94
C PHE A 49 3.61 12.59 -8.34
N THR A 50 3.31 13.87 -8.57
CA THR A 50 4.06 14.98 -7.98
C THR A 50 3.26 15.52 -6.80
N TYR A 51 3.91 15.61 -5.64
CA TYR A 51 3.40 16.26 -4.46
C TYR A 51 4.06 17.62 -4.27
N THR A 52 3.27 18.64 -3.94
CA THR A 52 3.77 19.97 -3.61
C THR A 52 3.84 20.11 -2.09
N VAL A 53 5.05 20.39 -1.59
CA VAL A 53 5.33 20.56 -0.16
C VAL A 53 4.49 21.67 0.43
N ARG A 54 3.83 21.36 1.53
CA ARG A 54 2.95 22.27 2.30
C ARG A 54 3.68 22.81 3.53
N PRO A 55 3.16 23.87 4.18
CA PRO A 55 3.63 24.27 5.50
C PRO A 55 3.64 23.08 6.47
N ASP A 56 4.67 23.01 7.32
CA ASP A 56 4.92 21.97 8.33
C ASP A 56 5.20 20.54 7.82
N ASP A 57 5.30 20.34 6.50
CA ASP A 57 5.78 19.09 5.94
C ASP A 57 7.25 18.86 6.28
N THR A 58 7.57 17.61 6.60
CA THR A 58 8.95 17.11 6.66
C THR A 58 9.05 15.87 5.78
N LEU A 59 10.27 15.48 5.39
CA LEU A 59 10.45 14.25 4.62
C LEU A 59 9.90 13.01 5.35
N ASN A 60 10.01 12.95 6.69
CA ASN A 60 9.44 11.87 7.49
C ASN A 60 7.91 11.89 7.44
N LYS A 61 7.27 13.05 7.66
CA LYS A 61 5.81 13.17 7.58
C LYS A 61 5.28 12.83 6.19
N ILE A 62 5.99 13.21 5.13
CA ILE A 62 5.64 12.86 3.74
C ILE A 62 5.81 11.35 3.52
N SER A 63 6.92 10.78 3.97
CA SER A 63 7.22 9.34 3.91
C SER A 63 6.12 8.51 4.60
N GLU A 64 5.74 8.89 5.82
CA GLU A 64 4.64 8.27 6.58
C GLU A 64 3.29 8.44 5.88
N LYS A 65 2.95 9.67 5.49
CA LYS A 65 1.69 10.01 4.81
C LYS A 65 1.45 9.18 3.56
N PHE A 66 2.51 8.89 2.79
CA PHE A 66 2.41 8.11 1.57
C PHE A 66 2.91 6.67 1.72
N SER A 67 3.23 6.24 2.95
CA SER A 67 3.71 4.89 3.27
C SER A 67 4.86 4.42 2.37
N ILE A 68 5.77 5.34 2.02
CA ILE A 68 6.96 5.06 1.22
C ILE A 68 8.18 5.27 2.10
N PRO A 69 9.11 4.30 2.21
CA PRO A 69 10.31 4.47 3.02
C PRO A 69 11.10 5.73 2.63
N LEU A 70 11.62 6.45 3.62
CA LEU A 70 12.39 7.68 3.40
C LEU A 70 13.52 7.47 2.38
N SER A 71 14.20 6.33 2.43
CA SER A 71 15.26 5.96 1.47
C SER A 71 14.76 5.91 0.02
N ILE A 72 13.55 5.40 -0.20
CA ILE A 72 12.90 5.38 -1.53
C ILE A 72 12.50 6.80 -1.93
N LEU A 73 11.90 7.58 -1.02
CA LEU A 73 11.54 8.97 -1.27
C LEU A 73 12.76 9.80 -1.72
N LEU A 74 13.90 9.63 -1.06
CA LEU A 74 15.16 10.28 -1.42
C LEU A 74 15.71 9.79 -2.76
N SER A 75 15.61 8.49 -3.05
CA SER A 75 16.05 7.92 -4.34
C SER A 75 15.27 8.47 -5.54
N LEU A 76 14.00 8.82 -5.34
CA LEU A 76 13.13 9.44 -6.33
C LEU A 76 13.40 10.93 -6.52
N ASN A 77 14.03 11.56 -5.53
CA ASN A 77 14.29 13.00 -5.49
C ASN A 77 15.77 13.31 -5.23
N PRO A 78 16.69 12.98 -6.17
CA PRO A 78 18.13 13.05 -5.92
C PRO A 78 18.64 14.43 -5.52
N ARG A 79 18.01 15.52 -5.98
CA ARG A 79 18.37 16.88 -5.57
C ARG A 79 18.16 17.11 -4.07
N ILE A 80 17.06 16.58 -3.53
CA ILE A 80 16.74 16.68 -2.10
C ILE A 80 17.71 15.82 -1.28
N ALA A 81 18.09 14.65 -1.79
CA ALA A 81 19.08 13.80 -1.14
C ALA A 81 20.45 14.48 -0.97
N CYS A 82 20.82 15.40 -1.87
CA CYS A 82 22.06 16.18 -1.77
C CYS A 82 21.93 17.41 -0.85
N GLU A 83 20.77 18.08 -0.84
CA GLU A 83 20.57 19.36 -0.14
C GLU A 83 20.07 19.19 1.31
N GLY A 84 19.46 18.05 1.62
CA GLY A 84 19.03 17.66 2.97
C GLY A 84 17.75 18.33 3.49
N ASN A 85 17.19 19.33 2.77
CA ASN A 85 16.00 20.07 3.18
C ASN A 85 14.95 20.15 2.07
N ILE A 86 13.70 20.40 2.47
CA ILE A 86 12.58 20.71 1.56
C ILE A 86 12.02 22.09 1.85
N THR A 87 11.51 22.77 0.82
CA THR A 87 10.89 24.10 0.95
C THR A 87 9.41 24.07 0.57
N VAL A 88 8.60 24.92 1.21
CA VAL A 88 7.17 25.05 0.87
C VAL A 88 7.03 25.43 -0.60
N GLY A 89 6.13 24.74 -1.31
CA GLY A 89 5.94 24.90 -2.75
C GLY A 89 6.89 24.07 -3.62
N GLN A 90 7.89 23.39 -3.04
CA GLN A 90 8.75 22.47 -3.78
C GLN A 90 7.96 21.26 -4.27
N ASN A 91 8.23 20.85 -5.50
CA ASN A 91 7.66 19.65 -6.09
C ASN A 91 8.54 18.44 -5.81
N ILE A 92 7.94 17.39 -5.27
CA ILE A 92 8.57 16.11 -4.91
C ILE A 92 7.86 15.01 -5.69
N PHE A 93 8.61 14.13 -6.32
CA PHE A 93 8.06 12.96 -7.00
C PHE A 93 7.87 11.82 -6.00
N ILE A 94 6.69 11.21 -6.04
CA ILE A 94 6.27 10.13 -5.16
C ILE A 94 5.76 9.00 -6.05
N THR A 95 6.22 7.77 -5.81
CA THR A 95 5.75 6.61 -6.59
C THR A 95 4.32 6.24 -6.20
N ASN A 96 3.58 5.62 -7.14
CA ASN A 96 2.33 4.93 -6.81
C ASN A 96 2.67 3.55 -6.23
N SER A 97 3.52 3.49 -5.22
CA SER A 97 3.88 2.23 -4.58
C SER A 97 2.77 1.83 -3.61
N PRO A 98 1.97 0.77 -3.86
CA PRO A 98 1.58 -0.08 -2.75
C PRO A 98 2.88 -0.74 -2.30
N PRO A 99 3.31 -0.51 -1.04
CA PRO A 99 4.66 -0.83 -0.61
C PRO A 99 5.01 -2.29 -0.94
N ALA A 100 5.85 -2.51 -1.94
CA ALA A 100 6.09 -3.83 -2.53
C ALA A 100 6.83 -4.80 -1.57
N GLY A 101 7.45 -4.27 -0.51
CA GLY A 101 7.96 -5.06 0.61
C GLY A 101 6.93 -5.31 1.73
N ASN A 102 5.90 -4.48 1.82
CA ASN A 102 4.88 -4.56 2.87
C ASN A 102 3.64 -5.31 2.38
N MET A 103 3.33 -5.42 1.08
CA MET A 103 2.07 -6.05 0.61
C MET A 103 1.79 -7.43 1.24
N SER A 104 2.80 -8.32 1.30
CA SER A 104 2.65 -9.63 1.96
C SER A 104 2.49 -9.51 3.48
N GLU A 105 3.15 -8.53 4.09
CA GLU A 105 3.05 -8.23 5.52
C GLU A 105 1.69 -7.59 5.85
N GLN A 106 1.15 -6.72 4.99
CA GLN A 106 -0.17 -6.10 5.08
C GLN A 106 -1.28 -7.12 4.88
N ILE A 107 -1.13 -8.03 3.91
CA ILE A 107 -2.06 -9.13 3.72
C ILE A 107 -2.09 -10.03 4.96
N SER A 108 -0.90 -10.43 5.46
CA SER A 108 -0.80 -11.22 6.70
C SER A 108 -1.26 -10.45 7.95
N SER A 109 -1.04 -9.13 7.99
CA SER A 109 -1.47 -8.23 9.05
C SER A 109 -2.98 -8.16 9.13
N ILE A 110 -3.66 -7.98 7.99
CA ILE A 110 -5.13 -7.97 7.93
C ILE A 110 -5.67 -9.32 8.41
N GLU A 111 -5.16 -10.43 7.88
CA GLU A 111 -5.57 -11.80 8.26
C GLU A 111 -5.44 -12.03 9.77
N LYS A 112 -4.24 -11.83 10.34
CA LYS A 112 -3.99 -12.04 11.78
C LYS A 112 -4.80 -11.10 12.68
N ASN A 113 -4.97 -9.85 12.26
CA ASN A 113 -5.75 -8.89 13.02
C ASN A 113 -7.24 -9.23 12.95
N SER A 114 -7.77 -9.69 11.80
CA SER A 114 -9.17 -10.13 11.68
C SER A 114 -9.45 -11.37 12.54
N GLU A 115 -8.52 -12.33 12.60
CA GLU A 115 -8.67 -13.54 13.42
C GLU A 115 -8.63 -13.25 14.93
N SER A 116 -7.86 -12.25 15.36
CA SER A 116 -7.60 -12.01 16.78
C SER A 116 -8.36 -10.83 17.39
N ILE A 117 -9.00 -9.97 16.59
CA ILE A 117 -9.73 -8.82 17.13
C ILE A 117 -10.99 -9.24 17.91
N MET A 118 -11.60 -10.37 17.54
CA MET A 118 -12.80 -10.89 18.22
C MET A 118 -12.55 -11.14 19.71
N SER A 119 -11.37 -11.70 20.06
CA SER A 119 -11.01 -11.96 21.46
C SER A 119 -10.76 -10.68 22.26
N ASP A 120 -10.26 -9.63 21.62
CA ASP A 120 -10.07 -8.33 22.27
C ASP A 120 -11.43 -7.68 22.56
N ILE A 121 -12.37 -7.77 21.62
CA ILE A 121 -13.74 -7.28 21.80
C ILE A 121 -14.45 -8.06 22.91
N ASP A 122 -14.33 -9.40 22.93
CA ASP A 122 -14.93 -10.26 23.95
C ASP A 122 -14.37 -10.01 25.36
N SER A 123 -13.10 -9.62 25.45
CA SER A 123 -12.44 -9.27 26.71
C SER A 123 -12.55 -7.78 27.05
N GLU A 124 -13.30 -7.00 26.27
CA GLU A 124 -13.41 -5.53 26.39
C GLU A 124 -12.05 -4.81 26.38
N ASN A 125 -11.05 -5.38 25.73
CA ASN A 125 -9.75 -4.76 25.51
C ASN A 125 -9.80 -3.79 24.34
N TRP A 126 -10.50 -2.67 24.55
CA TRP A 126 -10.78 -1.68 23.51
C TRP A 126 -9.52 -1.02 22.92
N SER A 127 -8.44 -0.89 23.70
CA SER A 127 -7.19 -0.30 23.22
C SER A 127 -6.54 -1.17 22.13
N ASP A 128 -6.47 -2.47 22.36
CA ASP A 128 -5.89 -3.41 21.39
C ASP A 128 -6.83 -3.61 20.20
N ALA A 129 -8.14 -3.66 20.45
CA ALA A 129 -9.15 -3.72 19.38
C ALA A 129 -9.07 -2.48 18.45
N GLU A 130 -8.92 -1.28 19.01
CA GLU A 130 -8.79 -0.03 18.24
C GLU A 130 -7.49 0.00 17.42
N LEU A 131 -6.38 -0.48 18.00
CA LEU A 131 -5.10 -0.61 17.30
C LEU A 131 -5.24 -1.55 16.09
N LYS A 132 -5.82 -2.74 16.29
CA LYS A 132 -6.02 -3.73 15.23
C LYS A 132 -6.97 -3.23 14.15
N ALA A 133 -8.12 -2.65 14.52
CA ALA A 133 -9.09 -2.11 13.56
C ALA A 133 -8.48 -0.97 12.72
N SER A 134 -7.70 -0.10 13.35
CA SER A 134 -6.99 0.99 12.66
C SER A 134 -5.94 0.44 11.68
N GLN A 135 -5.20 -0.59 12.08
CA GLN A 135 -4.22 -1.24 11.21
C GLN A 135 -4.90 -1.95 10.03
N ILE A 136 -5.97 -2.72 10.26
CA ILE A 136 -6.79 -3.35 9.22
C ILE A 136 -7.25 -2.30 8.22
N LYS A 137 -7.79 -1.16 8.69
CA LYS A 137 -8.26 -0.09 7.81
C LYS A 137 -7.14 0.50 6.97
N SER A 138 -6.01 0.82 7.60
CA SER A 138 -4.85 1.38 6.92
C SER A 138 -4.39 0.43 5.81
N ASP A 139 -4.14 -0.83 6.16
CA ASP A 139 -3.64 -1.85 5.22
C ASP A 139 -4.67 -2.11 4.11
N PHE A 140 -5.94 -2.34 4.43
CA PHE A 140 -6.97 -2.60 3.43
C PHE A 140 -7.17 -1.44 2.46
N THR A 141 -7.12 -0.20 2.96
CA THR A 141 -7.21 1.01 2.11
C THR A 141 -6.03 1.10 1.15
N GLN A 142 -4.82 0.81 1.62
CA GLN A 142 -3.61 0.82 0.79
C GLN A 142 -3.61 -0.32 -0.25
N LEU A 143 -4.19 -1.48 0.08
CA LEU A 143 -4.28 -2.63 -0.80
C LEU A 143 -5.44 -2.56 -1.79
N THR A 144 -6.46 -1.75 -1.54
CA THR A 144 -7.66 -1.65 -2.39
C THR A 144 -7.37 -1.44 -3.88
N PRO A 145 -6.46 -0.53 -4.30
CA PRO A 145 -6.09 -0.40 -5.71
C PRO A 145 -5.52 -1.69 -6.29
N PHE A 146 -4.70 -2.40 -5.51
CA PHE A 146 -4.12 -3.68 -5.92
C PHE A 146 -5.20 -4.76 -6.04
N PHE A 147 -6.13 -4.87 -5.09
CA PHE A 147 -7.26 -5.82 -5.20
C PHE A 147 -8.04 -5.62 -6.49
N ARG A 148 -8.32 -4.37 -6.87
CA ARG A 148 -8.97 -4.04 -8.15
C ARG A 148 -8.13 -4.46 -9.35
N GLU A 149 -6.82 -4.21 -9.33
CA GLU A 149 -5.90 -4.66 -10.38
C GLU A 149 -5.86 -6.19 -10.51
N GLN A 150 -6.05 -6.91 -9.40
CA GLN A 150 -6.12 -8.38 -9.37
C GLN A 150 -7.51 -8.94 -9.71
N GLY A 151 -8.47 -8.07 -10.11
CA GLY A 151 -9.81 -8.51 -10.50
C GLY A 151 -10.66 -9.01 -9.34
N VAL A 152 -10.37 -8.56 -8.11
CA VAL A 152 -11.25 -8.79 -6.97
C VAL A 152 -12.59 -8.06 -7.23
N PRO A 153 -13.75 -8.72 -7.04
CA PRO A 153 -15.05 -8.10 -7.26
C PRO A 153 -15.25 -6.83 -6.40
N GLU A 154 -15.77 -5.76 -6.99
CA GLU A 154 -15.93 -4.46 -6.30
C GLU A 154 -16.97 -4.52 -5.17
N ASP A 155 -17.98 -5.39 -5.28
CA ASP A 155 -18.96 -5.68 -4.24
C ASP A 155 -18.30 -6.33 -3.00
N LEU A 156 -17.35 -7.24 -3.21
CA LEU A 156 -16.55 -7.83 -2.13
C LEU A 156 -15.67 -6.77 -1.45
N ILE A 157 -14.95 -5.95 -2.23
CA ILE A 157 -14.13 -4.84 -1.71
C ILE A 157 -14.99 -3.88 -0.89
N THR A 158 -16.16 -3.50 -1.42
CA THR A 158 -17.07 -2.56 -0.78
C THR A 158 -17.67 -3.14 0.51
N THR A 159 -18.02 -4.43 0.51
CA THR A 159 -18.56 -5.13 1.68
C THR A 159 -17.56 -5.09 2.84
N ILE A 160 -16.30 -5.46 2.58
CA ILE A 160 -15.25 -5.45 3.61
C ILE A 160 -14.91 -4.01 4.02
N SER A 161 -14.81 -3.07 3.08
CA SER A 161 -14.52 -1.66 3.38
C SER A 161 -15.59 -1.03 4.28
N ASN A 162 -16.86 -1.36 4.07
CA ASN A 162 -17.96 -0.89 4.92
C ASN A 162 -17.90 -1.53 6.30
N ALA A 163 -17.62 -2.83 6.37
CA ALA A 163 -17.48 -3.55 7.64
C ALA A 163 -16.33 -2.97 8.49
N ILE A 164 -15.18 -2.69 7.89
CA ILE A 164 -14.04 -2.04 8.56
C ILE A 164 -14.42 -0.65 9.10
N THR A 165 -15.17 0.13 8.33
CA THR A 165 -15.58 1.48 8.75
C THR A 165 -16.54 1.40 9.93
N ASN A 166 -17.56 0.56 9.84
CA ASN A 166 -18.51 0.35 10.93
C ASN A 166 -17.83 -0.23 12.17
N LEU A 167 -16.89 -1.17 12.00
CA LEU A 167 -16.12 -1.76 13.10
C LEU A 167 -15.43 -0.68 13.93
N MET A 168 -14.80 0.30 13.27
CA MET A 168 -14.16 1.41 13.98
C MET A 168 -15.17 2.24 14.78
N ASP A 169 -16.31 2.56 14.19
CA ASP A 169 -17.34 3.38 14.84
C ASP A 169 -17.93 2.65 16.06
N GLU A 170 -18.12 1.33 15.95
CA GLU A 170 -18.65 0.50 17.04
C GLU A 170 -17.62 0.24 18.15
N ILE A 171 -16.33 0.09 17.82
CA ILE A 171 -15.24 0.01 18.81
C ILE A 171 -15.12 1.34 19.56
N SER A 172 -15.19 2.46 18.86
CA SER A 172 -15.18 3.80 19.48
C SER A 172 -16.36 4.00 20.43
N SER A 173 -17.52 3.47 20.04
CA SER A 173 -18.75 3.46 20.85
C SER A 173 -18.78 2.37 21.92
N LYS A 174 -17.75 1.51 22.00
CA LYS A 174 -17.65 0.35 22.90
C LYS A 174 -18.85 -0.61 22.82
N ASN A 175 -19.40 -0.76 21.62
CA ASN A 175 -20.54 -1.63 21.38
C ASN A 175 -20.07 -3.05 21.06
N VAL A 176 -20.05 -3.93 22.07
CA VAL A 176 -19.56 -5.31 21.94
C VAL A 176 -20.29 -6.06 20.81
N HIS A 177 -21.63 -6.03 20.80
CA HIS A 177 -22.39 -6.84 19.86
C HIS A 177 -22.16 -6.40 18.41
N LEU A 178 -22.27 -5.10 18.12
CA LEU A 178 -22.09 -4.62 16.74
C LEU A 178 -20.62 -4.69 16.30
N SER A 179 -19.65 -4.46 17.19
CA SER A 179 -18.23 -4.64 16.88
C SER A 179 -17.95 -6.08 16.43
N LYS A 180 -18.50 -7.08 17.14
CA LYS A 180 -18.35 -8.49 16.77
C LYS A 180 -18.97 -8.81 15.42
N VAL A 181 -20.15 -8.26 15.13
CA VAL A 181 -20.80 -8.44 13.82
C VAL A 181 -19.90 -7.93 12.70
N GLN A 182 -19.31 -6.73 12.85
CA GLN A 182 -18.44 -6.17 11.82
C GLN A 182 -17.10 -6.94 11.71
N ALA A 183 -16.52 -7.35 12.84
CA ALA A 183 -15.31 -8.18 12.85
C ALA A 183 -15.53 -9.51 12.12
N PHE A 184 -16.67 -10.17 12.38
CA PHE A 184 -17.05 -11.43 11.73
C PHE A 184 -17.18 -11.28 10.22
N ILE A 185 -17.76 -10.18 9.72
CA ILE A 185 -17.85 -9.93 8.28
C ILE A 185 -16.44 -9.85 7.66
N ILE A 186 -15.49 -9.19 8.32
CA ILE A 186 -14.13 -9.10 7.79
C ILE A 186 -13.47 -10.48 7.78
N GLU A 187 -13.56 -11.24 8.88
CA GLU A 187 -13.01 -12.59 9.02
C GLU A 187 -13.58 -13.57 7.99
N GLU A 188 -14.88 -13.50 7.70
CA GLU A 188 -15.57 -14.40 6.78
C GLU A 188 -15.24 -14.10 5.30
N TYR A 189 -15.20 -12.81 4.91
CA TYR A 189 -15.07 -12.41 3.51
C TYR A 189 -13.64 -12.12 3.06
N TYR A 190 -12.72 -11.78 3.96
CA TYR A 190 -11.32 -11.55 3.59
C TYR A 190 -10.62 -12.76 2.93
N PRO A 191 -10.87 -14.02 3.36
CA PRO A 191 -10.34 -15.21 2.71
C PRO A 191 -10.66 -15.32 1.21
N ASP A 192 -11.82 -14.84 0.76
CA ASP A 192 -12.18 -14.83 -0.66
C ASP A 192 -11.23 -13.96 -1.49
N ILE A 193 -10.78 -12.82 -0.93
CA ILE A 193 -9.74 -12.00 -1.55
C ILE A 193 -8.44 -12.79 -1.65
N LEU A 194 -8.03 -13.46 -0.56
CA LEU A 194 -6.79 -14.25 -0.54
C LEU A 194 -6.80 -15.34 -1.61
N ASP A 195 -7.93 -16.03 -1.79
CA ASP A 195 -8.08 -17.07 -2.81
C ASP A 195 -7.94 -16.53 -4.23
N ILE A 196 -8.49 -15.34 -4.51
CA ILE A 196 -8.30 -14.66 -5.80
C ILE A 196 -6.82 -14.32 -6.00
N LEU A 197 -6.15 -13.80 -4.98
CA LEU A 197 -4.72 -13.45 -5.03
C LEU A 197 -3.84 -14.69 -5.25
N ARG A 198 -4.13 -15.82 -4.59
CA ARG A 198 -3.45 -17.11 -4.79
C ARG A 198 -3.62 -17.61 -6.23
N ARG A 199 -4.84 -17.58 -6.76
CA ARG A 199 -5.14 -17.96 -8.16
C ARG A 199 -4.36 -17.11 -9.18
N ASN A 200 -4.09 -15.85 -8.83
CA ASN A 200 -3.31 -14.92 -9.66
C ASN A 200 -1.80 -14.94 -9.37
N ASN A 201 -1.32 -15.93 -8.61
CA ASN A 201 0.09 -16.10 -8.21
C ASN A 201 0.70 -14.86 -7.50
N GLN A 202 -0.12 -14.11 -6.74
CA GLN A 202 0.34 -12.91 -6.04
C GLN A 202 0.81 -13.17 -4.61
N ILE A 203 0.36 -14.27 -4.01
CA ILE A 203 0.73 -14.73 -2.68
C ILE A 203 0.89 -16.26 -2.71
N THR A 204 1.73 -16.79 -1.82
CA THR A 204 2.03 -18.23 -1.67
C THR A 204 1.11 -18.89 -0.66
#